data_AF-A0A7Y2YZ75-F1
#
_entry.id   AF-A0A7Y2YZ75-F1
#
_cell.length_a   1.000
_cell.length_b   1.000
_cell.length_c   1.000
_cell.angle_alpha   90.00
_cell.angle_beta   90.00
_cell.angle_gamma   90.00
#
_symmetry.space_group_name_H-M   'P 1'
#
loop_
_entity.id
_entity.type
_entity.pdbx_description
1 polymer ?
#
loop_
_entity_poly.entity_id
_entity_poly.type
_entity_poly.pdbx_seq_one_letter_code
_entity_poly.pdbx_strand_id
1 'polypeptide(L)'
;MPNNKTAGSWRPVPLLICSALAVLLILSWYVPAARMVWEPLDAWVFYTLNGSLAEGHYWQTFWAIANTRRFDVLSALIILLVYSVFLFKGNREQMEERTAAGVFMLVTVIVAIQFSKTFLDYGRPGPSTSLHPSILLSEIVTGFEFKDSSDGSFPGVHGIGLIMFTVMIWFFAGRVYGLVMAGLAALFLLPRMVVGAHWLTDNAVGAVFVSLIALSWTLATPMQDFFVRRVKPLIRKSNAVAERLLVFFSGSREHLAVEIADAPRHALKGFCMGSADIIPGVSGGTMALILGIYERLLRAIRSFDRSWIENIFRFRLHAAFAANDLLFLVPLAVGILAALLFFTRVVPLPILIVTHPELIYGLFFGLIVASVVILMGEVEKYGARQILIALCGVLLGFAIVNLVPVETPTAAWFIFLCGFVAISAMLLPGISGSFILLILGKYAYIINALGEFNVLVILAFGTGALTGLIVFSRAIVWLLKRYHEATLLMIKGILIGSLWIIWPFQERIFEMVRGKEKLVGSNPVWPEAFTATVAASLAFMVAGFVLVMVIYRLSTRHRGSM
;
A
#
# COMPACT_ATOMS: atom_id res chain seq x y z
N MET A 1 11.50 27.87 11.82
CA MET A 1 10.24 28.55 12.16
C MET A 1 10.43 30.04 11.93
N PRO A 2 9.49 30.77 11.32
CA PRO A 2 9.59 32.22 11.27
C PRO A 2 9.47 32.77 12.71
N ASN A 3 10.50 33.50 13.13
CA ASN A 3 10.67 34.30 14.35
C ASN A 3 9.77 34.01 15.57
N ASN A 4 10.43 33.44 16.56
CA ASN A 4 10.01 33.01 17.89
C ASN A 4 9.65 34.16 18.86
N LYS A 5 8.84 35.16 18.43
CA LYS A 5 8.42 36.29 19.31
C LYS A 5 6.91 36.37 19.58
N THR A 6 6.09 35.48 19.01
CA THR A 6 4.62 35.47 19.22
C THR A 6 4.04 34.09 19.57
N ALA A 7 4.90 33.11 19.92
CA ALA A 7 4.45 31.79 20.35
C ALA A 7 3.84 31.88 21.76
N GLY A 8 2.54 31.63 21.88
CA GLY A 8 1.79 31.62 23.12
C GLY A 8 0.98 32.89 23.42
N SER A 9 0.89 33.86 22.51
CA SER A 9 0.07 35.06 22.71
C SER A 9 -1.24 35.00 21.93
N TRP A 10 -2.29 35.59 22.53
CA TRP A 10 -3.57 35.78 21.85
C TRP A 10 -3.42 36.65 20.61
N ARG A 11 -4.07 36.25 19.52
CA ARG A 11 -4.16 37.00 18.27
C ARG A 11 -5.62 37.41 18.05
N PRO A 12 -6.10 38.46 18.73
CA PRO A 12 -7.53 38.82 18.72
C PRO A 12 -8.01 39.25 17.33
N VAL A 13 -7.15 39.88 16.52
CA VAL A 13 -7.53 40.34 15.17
C VAL A 13 -7.87 39.15 14.25
N PRO A 14 -6.99 38.13 14.04
CA PRO A 14 -7.38 36.93 13.31
C PRO A 14 -8.59 36.20 13.88
N LEU A 15 -8.73 36.13 15.21
CA LEU A 15 -9.88 35.49 15.86
C LEU A 15 -11.19 36.18 15.49
N LEU A 16 -11.25 37.50 15.60
CA LEU A 16 -12.41 38.31 15.27
C LEU A 16 -12.72 38.27 13.78
N ILE A 17 -11.70 38.40 12.90
CA ILE A 17 -11.89 38.36 11.45
C ILE A 17 -12.44 37.00 11.01
N CYS A 18 -11.82 35.90 11.42
CA CYS A 18 -12.29 34.57 11.05
C CYS A 18 -13.70 34.28 11.59
N SER A 19 -14.02 34.74 12.81
CA SER A 19 -15.35 34.58 13.39
C SER A 19 -16.39 35.43 12.66
N ALA A 20 -16.06 36.68 12.33
CA ALA A 20 -16.94 37.55 11.54
C ALA A 20 -17.17 37.00 10.14
N LEU A 21 -16.12 36.52 9.46
CA LEU A 21 -16.24 35.87 8.16
C LEU A 21 -17.08 34.60 8.23
N ALA A 22 -16.92 33.78 9.27
CA ALA A 22 -17.76 32.60 9.48
C ALA A 22 -19.25 33.00 9.60
N VAL A 23 -19.56 34.01 10.43
CA VAL A 23 -20.92 34.52 10.58
C VAL A 23 -21.48 35.07 9.27
N LEU A 24 -20.71 35.89 8.54
CA LEU A 24 -21.13 36.42 7.24
C LEU A 24 -21.38 35.30 6.24
N LEU A 25 -20.53 34.28 6.22
CA LEU A 25 -20.66 33.14 5.30
C LEU A 25 -21.91 32.33 5.59
N ILE A 26 -22.18 31.96 6.84
CA ILE A 26 -23.39 31.22 7.19
C ILE A 26 -24.66 32.05 6.99
N LEU A 27 -24.62 33.36 7.29
CA LEU A 27 -25.73 34.27 7.00
C LEU A 27 -26.00 34.38 5.50
N SER A 28 -24.95 34.37 4.66
CA SER A 28 -25.12 34.40 3.21
C SER A 28 -25.90 33.20 2.66
N TRP A 29 -25.87 32.07 3.37
CA TRP A 29 -26.60 30.86 3.00
C TRP A 29 -27.95 30.74 3.70
N TYR A 30 -28.04 31.17 4.96
CA TYR A 30 -29.27 31.07 5.77
C TYR A 30 -30.32 32.13 5.42
N VAL A 31 -29.89 33.34 5.05
CA VAL A 31 -30.81 34.43 4.69
C VAL A 31 -31.35 34.22 3.27
N PRO A 32 -32.69 34.11 3.07
CA PRO A 32 -33.28 33.79 1.77
C PRO A 32 -32.83 34.71 0.63
N ALA A 33 -32.74 36.02 0.88
CA ALA A 33 -32.31 37.00 -0.12
C ALA A 33 -30.85 36.79 -0.59
N ALA A 34 -29.95 36.37 0.31
CA ALA A 34 -28.56 36.09 -0.02
C ALA A 34 -28.39 34.70 -0.68
N ARG A 35 -29.25 33.74 -0.30
CA ARG A 35 -29.29 32.38 -0.84
C ARG A 35 -29.60 32.33 -2.34
N MET A 36 -30.25 33.35 -2.89
CA MET A 36 -30.53 33.49 -4.33
C MET A 36 -29.26 33.51 -5.21
N VAL A 37 -28.08 33.83 -4.64
CA VAL A 37 -26.81 33.75 -5.36
C VAL A 37 -26.26 32.32 -5.35
N TRP A 38 -26.47 31.60 -4.25
CA TRP A 38 -25.94 30.26 -4.04
C TRP A 38 -26.70 29.19 -4.79
N GLU A 39 -28.03 29.26 -4.86
CA GLU A 39 -28.87 28.22 -5.47
C GLU A 39 -28.59 28.01 -6.97
N PRO A 40 -28.52 29.07 -7.82
CA PRO A 40 -28.17 28.90 -9.22
C PRO A 40 -26.75 28.36 -9.41
N LEU A 41 -25.82 28.75 -8.54
CA LEU A 41 -24.44 28.29 -8.58
C LEU A 41 -24.33 26.81 -8.17
N ASP A 42 -25.01 26.42 -7.11
CA ASP A 42 -25.13 25.03 -6.64
C ASP A 42 -25.67 24.13 -7.77
N ALA A 43 -26.76 24.56 -8.42
CA ALA A 43 -27.35 23.83 -9.54
C ALA A 43 -26.43 23.78 -10.76
N TRP A 44 -25.80 24.91 -11.12
CA TRP A 44 -24.87 24.95 -12.25
C TRP A 44 -23.66 24.04 -12.05
N VAL A 45 -23.05 24.06 -10.85
CA VAL A 45 -21.94 23.17 -10.52
C VAL A 45 -22.40 21.71 -10.55
N PHE A 46 -23.56 21.40 -9.98
CA PHE A 46 -24.09 20.04 -9.99
C PHE A 46 -24.31 19.54 -11.42
N TYR A 47 -25.04 20.26 -12.26
CA TYR A 47 -25.30 19.83 -13.63
C TYR A 47 -24.03 19.74 -14.48
N THR A 48 -23.04 20.61 -14.25
CA THR A 48 -21.75 20.54 -14.95
C THR A 48 -20.97 19.29 -14.55
N LEU A 49 -20.85 19.02 -13.26
CA LEU A 49 -20.05 17.90 -12.75
C LEU A 49 -20.76 16.56 -12.95
N ASN A 50 -22.01 16.44 -12.52
CA ASN A 50 -22.80 15.21 -12.66
C ASN A 50 -23.14 14.94 -14.13
N GLY A 51 -23.43 15.98 -14.92
CA GLY A 51 -23.66 15.85 -16.36
C GLY A 51 -22.45 15.29 -17.13
N SER A 52 -21.21 15.53 -16.66
CA SER A 52 -20.02 14.91 -17.27
C SER A 52 -20.06 13.38 -17.25
N LEU A 53 -20.83 12.76 -16.34
CA LEU A 53 -20.97 11.31 -16.28
C LEU A 53 -21.68 10.70 -17.50
N ALA A 54 -22.29 11.51 -18.36
CA ALA A 54 -22.83 11.04 -19.65
C ALA A 54 -21.74 10.73 -20.70
N GLU A 55 -20.48 11.16 -20.49
CA GLU A 55 -19.40 11.10 -21.50
C GLU A 55 -18.83 9.68 -21.76
N GLY A 56 -19.20 8.66 -20.97
CA GLY A 56 -18.91 7.26 -21.28
C GLY A 56 -18.48 6.38 -20.09
N HIS A 57 -18.44 5.07 -20.33
CA HIS A 57 -18.26 4.05 -19.28
C HIS A 57 -16.93 4.15 -18.51
N TYR A 58 -15.83 4.51 -19.17
CA TYR A 58 -14.53 4.68 -18.49
C TYR A 58 -14.54 5.86 -17.51
N TRP A 59 -15.18 6.96 -17.89
CA TRP A 59 -15.30 8.15 -17.03
C TRP A 59 -16.20 7.88 -15.82
N GLN A 60 -17.31 7.18 -16.05
CA GLN A 60 -18.19 6.69 -14.99
C GLN A 60 -17.45 5.78 -14.02
N THR A 61 -16.65 4.83 -14.54
CA THR A 61 -15.88 3.88 -13.73
C THR A 61 -14.80 4.60 -12.90
N PHE A 62 -14.13 5.61 -13.48
CA PHE A 62 -13.15 6.41 -12.75
C PHE A 62 -13.77 7.11 -11.54
N TRP A 63 -14.87 7.83 -11.74
CA TRP A 63 -15.57 8.52 -10.64
C TRP A 63 -16.23 7.55 -9.67
N ALA A 64 -16.68 6.39 -10.14
CA ALA A 64 -17.18 5.31 -9.30
C ALA A 64 -16.11 4.82 -8.32
N ILE A 65 -14.87 4.59 -8.80
CA ILE A 65 -13.74 4.21 -7.96
C ILE A 65 -13.38 5.33 -6.98
N ALA A 66 -13.32 6.58 -7.47
CA ALA A 66 -12.99 7.75 -6.65
C ALA A 66 -14.03 8.06 -5.56
N ASN A 67 -15.28 7.63 -5.75
CA ASN A 67 -16.37 7.82 -4.79
C ASN A 67 -16.48 6.69 -3.75
N THR A 68 -15.53 5.75 -3.68
CA THR A 68 -15.59 4.65 -2.69
C THR A 68 -15.01 5.05 -1.33
N ARG A 69 -15.40 4.35 -0.25
CA ARG A 69 -14.74 4.48 1.07
C ARG A 69 -13.25 4.16 1.02
N ARG A 70 -12.84 3.33 0.06
CA ARG A 70 -11.45 2.92 -0.17
C ARG A 70 -10.60 4.10 -0.66
N PHE A 71 -11.18 4.94 -1.52
CA PHE A 71 -10.54 6.17 -1.97
C PHE A 71 -10.37 7.18 -0.82
N ASP A 72 -11.33 7.28 0.12
CA ASP A 72 -11.18 8.14 1.30
C ASP A 72 -9.91 7.76 2.12
N VAL A 73 -9.62 6.46 2.25
CA VAL A 73 -8.40 5.95 2.91
C VAL A 73 -7.15 6.30 2.10
N LEU A 74 -7.18 6.14 0.78
CA LEU A 74 -6.07 6.51 -0.11
C LEU A 74 -5.74 8.01 0.05
N SER A 75 -6.75 8.87 0.03
CA SER A 75 -6.59 10.30 0.25
C SER A 75 -5.94 10.60 1.60
N ALA A 76 -6.38 9.94 2.68
CA ALA A 76 -5.77 10.08 4.00
C ALA A 76 -4.30 9.64 4.03
N LEU A 77 -3.94 8.55 3.33
CA LEU A 77 -2.55 8.09 3.22
C LEU A 77 -1.67 9.08 2.44
N ILE A 78 -2.20 9.69 1.37
CA ILE A 78 -1.47 10.72 0.60
C ILE A 78 -1.22 11.96 1.47
N ILE A 79 -2.22 12.41 2.24
CA ILE A 79 -2.07 13.53 3.17
C ILE A 79 -1.03 13.22 4.24
N LEU A 80 -1.06 12.01 4.81
CA LEU A 80 -0.08 11.55 5.78
C LEU A 80 1.33 11.51 5.17
N LEU A 81 1.47 11.07 3.92
CA LEU A 81 2.74 11.04 3.20
C LEU A 81 3.31 12.46 3.06
N VAL A 82 2.50 13.43 2.60
CA VAL A 82 2.92 14.83 2.48
C VAL A 82 3.37 15.38 3.84
N TYR A 83 2.63 15.10 4.90
CA TYR A 83 3.00 15.54 6.25
C TYR A 83 4.26 14.84 6.77
N SER A 84 4.46 13.56 6.45
CA SER A 84 5.62 12.79 6.90
C SER A 84 6.94 13.35 6.35
N VAL A 85 6.95 13.80 5.09
CA VAL A 85 8.13 14.47 4.48
C VAL A 85 8.53 15.70 5.29
N PHE A 86 7.55 16.47 5.77
CA PHE A 86 7.80 17.59 6.66
C PHE A 86 8.22 17.12 8.07
N LEU A 87 7.58 16.11 8.63
CA LEU A 87 7.84 15.60 9.98
C LEU A 87 9.31 15.18 10.17
N PHE A 88 9.89 14.49 9.19
CA PHE A 88 11.27 13.97 9.26
C PHE A 88 12.35 14.99 8.86
N LYS A 89 12.01 16.23 8.51
CA LYS A 89 12.99 17.23 8.08
C LYS A 89 13.67 17.93 9.28
N GLY A 90 14.98 17.75 9.47
CA GLY A 90 15.76 18.47 10.48
C GLY A 90 16.05 17.65 11.74
N ASN A 91 16.24 18.31 12.87
CA ASN A 91 16.75 17.65 14.09
C ASN A 91 15.64 16.98 14.91
N ARG A 92 16.00 16.03 15.78
CA ARG A 92 15.09 15.26 16.63
C ARG A 92 14.12 16.11 17.46
N GLU A 93 14.59 17.22 18.02
CA GLU A 93 13.71 18.11 18.78
C GLU A 93 12.60 18.72 17.91
N GLN A 94 12.93 19.09 16.66
CA GLN A 94 11.94 19.61 15.71
C GLN A 94 10.97 18.51 15.28
N MET A 95 11.43 17.27 15.14
CA MET A 95 10.58 16.11 14.87
C MET A 95 9.58 15.87 16.02
N GLU A 96 10.03 15.91 17.28
CA GLU A 96 9.17 15.75 18.45
C GLU A 96 8.09 16.84 18.52
N GLU A 97 8.48 18.10 18.26
CA GLU A 97 7.56 19.23 18.20
C GLU A 97 6.55 19.11 17.06
N ARG A 98 7.00 18.74 15.86
CA ARG A 98 6.11 18.51 14.71
C ARG A 98 5.19 17.34 14.95
N THR A 99 5.66 16.25 15.56
CA THR A 99 4.81 15.12 15.92
C THR A 99 3.69 15.57 16.88
N ALA A 100 4.01 16.40 17.86
CA ALA A 100 3.00 16.98 18.76
C ALA A 100 1.98 17.86 18.01
N ALA A 101 2.46 18.69 17.08
CA ALA A 101 1.60 19.51 16.22
C ALA A 101 0.71 18.66 15.29
N GLY A 102 1.21 17.53 14.81
CA GLY A 102 0.44 16.56 14.01
C GLY A 102 -0.66 15.89 14.81
N VAL A 103 -0.38 15.50 16.05
CA VAL A 103 -1.40 14.98 16.99
C VAL A 103 -2.44 16.05 17.29
N PHE A 104 -2.02 17.30 17.53
CA PHE A 104 -2.94 18.41 17.73
C PHE A 104 -3.87 18.59 16.53
N MET A 105 -3.31 18.63 15.32
CA MET A 105 -4.05 18.73 14.07
C MET A 105 -5.10 17.61 13.92
N LEU A 106 -4.71 16.36 14.16
CA LEU A 106 -5.63 15.22 14.08
C LEU A 106 -6.79 15.35 15.10
N VAL A 107 -6.47 15.67 16.36
CA VAL A 107 -7.48 15.85 17.41
C VAL A 107 -8.42 17.00 17.08
N THR A 108 -7.90 18.13 16.63
CA THR A 108 -8.70 19.30 16.26
C THR A 108 -9.66 19.00 15.12
N VAL A 109 -9.20 18.29 14.08
CA VAL A 109 -10.04 17.87 12.95
C VAL A 109 -11.13 16.90 13.41
N ILE A 110 -10.80 15.89 14.22
CA ILE A 110 -11.78 14.92 14.73
C ILE A 110 -12.84 15.62 15.58
N VAL A 111 -12.44 16.52 16.47
CA VAL A 111 -13.35 17.28 17.33
C VAL A 111 -14.28 18.15 16.48
N ALA A 112 -13.75 18.87 15.48
CA ALA A 112 -14.57 19.70 14.59
C ALA A 112 -15.57 18.88 13.78
N ILE A 113 -15.16 17.74 13.24
CA ILE A 113 -16.02 16.80 12.51
C ILE A 113 -17.12 16.25 13.43
N GLN A 114 -16.76 15.82 14.64
CA GLN A 114 -17.73 15.26 15.56
C GLN A 114 -18.72 16.32 16.05
N PHE A 115 -18.24 17.53 16.34
CA PHE A 115 -19.09 18.66 16.71
C PHE A 115 -20.08 18.98 15.58
N SER A 116 -19.58 19.07 14.35
CA SER A 116 -20.41 19.31 13.17
C SER A 116 -21.51 18.26 13.01
N LYS A 117 -21.18 16.97 13.15
CA LYS A 117 -22.17 15.88 13.01
C LYS A 117 -23.19 15.86 14.14
N THR A 118 -22.78 16.16 15.37
CA THR A 118 -23.66 16.08 16.52
C THR A 118 -24.59 17.30 16.63
N PHE A 119 -24.11 18.49 16.28
CA PHE A 119 -24.81 19.75 16.60
C PHE A 119 -25.25 20.57 15.38
N LEU A 120 -24.67 20.34 14.20
CA LEU A 120 -24.91 21.18 13.02
C LEU A 120 -25.46 20.41 11.82
N ASP A 121 -25.88 19.15 11.98
CA ASP A 121 -26.47 18.39 10.89
C ASP A 121 -27.89 18.91 10.60
N TYR A 122 -28.07 19.52 9.43
CA TYR A 122 -29.34 20.12 9.00
C TYR A 122 -30.24 19.14 8.23
N GLY A 123 -29.80 17.90 7.96
CA GLY A 123 -30.59 16.94 7.20
C GLY A 123 -30.92 17.43 5.78
N ARG A 124 -30.04 18.24 5.17
CA ARG A 124 -30.22 18.71 3.80
C ARG A 124 -29.98 17.54 2.84
N PRO A 125 -30.93 17.20 1.95
CA PRO A 125 -30.69 16.19 0.94
C PRO A 125 -29.62 16.64 -0.06
N GLY A 126 -28.84 15.69 -0.57
CA GLY A 126 -27.87 15.93 -1.62
C GLY A 126 -28.51 16.41 -2.95
N PRO A 127 -27.70 16.93 -3.88
CA PRO A 127 -28.23 17.40 -5.17
C PRO A 127 -28.80 16.30 -6.05
N SER A 128 -28.25 15.08 -6.03
CA SER A 128 -28.76 13.97 -6.85
C SER A 128 -30.20 13.56 -6.51
N THR A 129 -30.61 13.76 -5.25
CA THR A 129 -31.96 13.49 -4.75
C THR A 129 -32.89 14.71 -4.84
N SER A 130 -32.33 15.92 -5.00
CA SER A 130 -33.09 17.18 -5.00
C SER A 130 -33.33 17.75 -6.40
N LEU A 131 -32.46 17.43 -7.36
CA LEU A 131 -32.50 17.96 -8.72
C LEU A 131 -32.63 16.82 -9.74
N HIS A 132 -33.42 17.07 -10.79
CA HIS A 132 -33.59 16.17 -11.92
C HIS A 132 -33.40 16.94 -13.24
N PRO A 133 -32.75 16.33 -14.26
CA PRO A 133 -32.23 14.95 -14.28
C PRO A 133 -30.92 14.79 -13.48
N SER A 134 -30.71 13.61 -12.90
CA SER A 134 -29.48 13.24 -12.18
C SER A 134 -29.00 11.85 -12.64
N ILE A 135 -27.68 11.69 -12.76
CA ILE A 135 -27.03 10.43 -13.13
C ILE A 135 -26.50 9.76 -11.86
N LEU A 136 -27.04 8.59 -11.51
CA LEU A 136 -26.65 7.81 -10.34
C LEU A 136 -25.66 6.72 -10.73
N LEU A 137 -24.44 6.78 -10.18
CA LEU A 137 -23.42 5.76 -10.46
C LEU A 137 -23.78 4.39 -9.89
N SER A 138 -24.60 4.31 -8.83
CA SER A 138 -25.09 3.03 -8.30
C SER A 138 -25.98 2.26 -9.28
N GLU A 139 -26.67 2.95 -10.18
CA GLU A 139 -27.51 2.33 -11.21
C GLU A 139 -26.69 1.84 -12.41
N ILE A 140 -25.49 2.39 -12.60
CA ILE A 140 -24.67 2.17 -13.80
C ILE A 140 -23.53 1.18 -13.54
N VAL A 141 -22.84 1.31 -12.40
CA VAL A 141 -21.65 0.52 -12.09
C VAL A 141 -21.97 -0.43 -10.95
N THR A 142 -22.07 -1.73 -11.24
CA THR A 142 -22.30 -2.75 -10.20
C THR A 142 -21.00 -3.20 -9.54
N GLY A 143 -21.01 -3.49 -8.23
CA GLY A 143 -19.88 -4.13 -7.52
C GLY A 143 -19.10 -3.25 -6.54
N PHE A 144 -19.51 -1.99 -6.34
CA PHE A 144 -18.95 -1.12 -5.29
C PHE A 144 -20.05 -0.55 -4.39
N GLU A 145 -19.71 -0.23 -3.14
CA GLU A 145 -20.58 0.54 -2.25
C GLU A 145 -20.43 2.04 -2.55
N PHE A 146 -21.47 2.67 -3.06
CA PHE A 146 -21.49 4.08 -3.41
C PHE A 146 -22.09 4.95 -2.31
N LYS A 147 -21.66 6.21 -2.26
CA LYS A 147 -22.35 7.29 -1.55
C LYS A 147 -22.77 8.31 -2.60
N ASP A 148 -23.79 7.97 -3.37
CA ASP A 148 -24.35 8.81 -4.42
C ASP A 148 -25.61 9.56 -3.99
N SER A 149 -26.11 9.27 -2.79
CA SER A 149 -27.10 10.06 -2.07
C SER A 149 -26.67 10.31 -0.62
N SER A 150 -27.12 11.42 -0.06
CA SER A 150 -26.90 11.79 1.34
C SER A 150 -28.15 12.49 1.87
N ASP A 151 -28.71 12.00 2.96
CA ASP A 151 -29.85 12.62 3.65
C ASP A 151 -29.42 13.81 4.54
N GLY A 152 -28.13 13.92 4.86
CA GLY A 152 -27.53 15.00 5.67
C GLY A 152 -26.26 15.54 5.05
N SER A 153 -26.39 16.31 3.96
CA SER A 153 -25.26 16.78 3.16
C SER A 153 -24.60 18.05 3.73
N PHE A 154 -25.34 18.88 4.47
CA PHE A 154 -24.86 20.16 5.00
C PHE A 154 -24.66 20.11 6.52
N PRO A 155 -23.50 20.51 7.05
CA PRO A 155 -22.28 20.92 6.34
C PRO A 155 -21.40 19.73 5.90
N GLY A 156 -20.60 19.93 4.86
CA GLY A 156 -19.79 18.87 4.23
C GLY A 156 -18.66 18.37 5.14
N VAL A 157 -18.86 17.23 5.82
CA VAL A 157 -17.88 16.67 6.77
C VAL A 157 -16.53 16.37 6.12
N HIS A 158 -16.54 15.83 4.90
CA HIS A 158 -15.31 15.53 4.18
C HIS A 158 -14.52 16.81 3.88
N GLY A 159 -15.23 17.88 3.49
CA GLY A 159 -14.64 19.20 3.28
C GLY A 159 -14.05 19.81 4.54
N ILE A 160 -14.68 19.63 5.71
CA ILE A 160 -14.15 20.13 7.00
C ILE A 160 -12.77 19.54 7.23
N GLY A 161 -12.63 18.21 7.09
CA GLY A 161 -11.36 17.53 7.24
C GLY A 161 -10.29 18.06 6.27
N LEU A 162 -10.59 18.10 4.97
CA LEU A 162 -9.64 18.52 3.94
C LEU A 162 -9.19 19.99 4.09
N ILE A 163 -10.13 20.90 4.35
CA ILE A 163 -9.84 22.33 4.53
C ILE A 163 -8.98 22.53 5.78
N MET A 164 -9.36 21.92 6.90
CA MET A 164 -8.61 22.06 8.15
C MET A 164 -7.20 21.46 8.04
N PHE A 165 -7.06 20.25 7.47
CA PHE A 165 -5.73 19.68 7.20
C PHE A 165 -4.89 20.60 6.31
N THR A 166 -5.48 21.17 5.26
CA THR A 166 -4.79 22.09 4.35
C THR A 166 -4.27 23.32 5.08
N VAL A 167 -5.12 24.01 5.84
CA VAL A 167 -4.73 25.23 6.56
C VAL A 167 -3.73 24.94 7.67
N MET A 168 -3.91 23.85 8.42
CA MET A 168 -2.98 23.49 9.51
C MET A 168 -1.62 23.04 8.96
N ILE A 169 -1.58 22.27 7.87
CA ILE A 169 -0.31 21.93 7.20
C ILE A 169 0.34 23.19 6.62
N TRP A 170 -0.43 24.11 6.03
CA TRP A 170 0.10 25.40 5.58
C TRP A 170 0.73 26.17 6.75
N PHE A 171 0.05 26.23 7.89
CA PHE A 171 0.49 26.93 9.09
C PHE A 171 1.77 26.31 9.67
N PHE A 172 1.83 24.98 9.82
CA PHE A 172 2.97 24.29 10.44
C PHE A 172 4.14 24.03 9.49
N ALA A 173 3.85 23.58 8.27
CA ALA A 173 4.85 23.13 7.29
C ALA A 173 5.25 24.23 6.29
N GLY A 174 4.45 25.29 6.16
CA GLY A 174 4.73 26.44 5.31
C GLY A 174 4.08 26.36 3.91
N ARG A 175 4.31 27.42 3.12
CA ARG A 175 3.58 27.71 1.87
C ARG A 175 3.63 26.58 0.84
N VAL A 176 4.77 25.94 0.66
CA VAL A 176 4.93 24.87 -0.36
C VAL A 176 4.00 23.68 -0.06
N TYR A 177 4.05 23.18 1.17
CA TYR A 177 3.18 22.07 1.60
C TYR A 177 1.71 22.50 1.62
N GLY A 178 1.43 23.75 2.01
CA GLY A 178 0.09 24.32 1.96
C GLY A 178 -0.51 24.35 0.56
N LEU A 179 0.26 24.77 -0.45
CA LEU A 179 -0.19 24.80 -1.86
C LEU A 179 -0.41 23.39 -2.43
N VAL A 180 0.50 22.44 -2.13
CA VAL A 180 0.32 21.04 -2.51
C VAL A 180 -0.95 20.47 -1.89
N MET A 181 -1.17 20.72 -0.59
CA MET A 181 -2.36 20.30 0.11
C MET A 181 -3.64 20.95 -0.42
N ALA A 182 -3.59 22.23 -0.81
CA ALA A 182 -4.74 22.91 -1.41
C ALA A 182 -5.14 22.27 -2.75
N GLY A 183 -4.15 21.93 -3.60
CA GLY A 183 -4.41 21.19 -4.84
C GLY A 183 -5.00 19.80 -4.60
N LEU A 184 -4.46 19.06 -3.62
CA LEU A 184 -4.99 17.74 -3.23
C LEU A 184 -6.39 17.82 -2.63
N ALA A 185 -6.65 18.80 -1.76
CA ALA A 185 -7.97 19.02 -1.16
C ALA A 185 -9.02 19.36 -2.23
N ALA A 186 -8.68 20.21 -3.20
CA ALA A 186 -9.56 20.49 -4.33
C ALA A 186 -9.88 19.22 -5.12
N LEU A 187 -8.88 18.39 -5.42
CA LEU A 187 -9.06 17.11 -6.10
C LEU A 187 -9.93 16.12 -5.30
N PHE A 188 -9.71 16.02 -3.98
CA PHE A 188 -10.42 15.07 -3.11
C PHE A 188 -11.83 15.50 -2.73
N LEU A 189 -12.19 16.78 -2.92
CA LEU A 189 -13.57 17.25 -2.80
C LEU A 189 -14.46 16.83 -3.97
N LEU A 190 -13.89 16.74 -5.19
CA LEU A 190 -14.64 16.50 -6.41
C LEU A 190 -15.48 15.21 -6.42
N PRO A 191 -15.01 14.03 -5.95
CA PRO A 191 -15.78 12.79 -6.08
C PRO A 191 -17.18 12.88 -5.48
N ARG A 192 -17.32 13.55 -4.33
CA ARG A 192 -18.64 13.68 -3.67
C ARG A 192 -19.55 14.69 -4.34
N MET A 193 -18.99 15.67 -5.04
CA MET A 193 -19.74 16.67 -5.80
C MET A 193 -20.18 16.13 -7.16
N VAL A 194 -19.31 15.42 -7.87
CA VAL A 194 -19.59 14.81 -9.18
C VAL A 194 -20.73 13.81 -9.09
N VAL A 195 -20.70 12.95 -8.07
CA VAL A 195 -21.74 11.92 -7.90
C VAL A 195 -23.03 12.52 -7.30
N GLY A 196 -22.98 13.76 -6.81
CA GLY A 196 -24.16 14.46 -6.33
C GLY A 196 -24.54 14.17 -4.87
N ALA A 197 -23.58 13.76 -4.04
CA ALA A 197 -23.79 13.57 -2.60
C ALA A 197 -23.67 14.87 -1.81
N HIS A 198 -22.90 15.84 -2.31
CA HIS A 198 -22.70 17.15 -1.68
C HIS A 198 -22.89 18.29 -2.68
N TRP A 199 -23.54 19.36 -2.21
CA TRP A 199 -23.61 20.65 -2.89
C TRP A 199 -22.26 21.38 -2.85
N LEU A 200 -22.08 22.39 -3.71
CA LEU A 200 -20.93 23.29 -3.61
C LEU A 200 -20.97 24.00 -2.25
N THR A 201 -22.13 24.51 -1.86
CA THR A 201 -22.33 25.23 -0.59
C THR A 201 -22.07 24.39 0.65
N ASP A 202 -22.26 23.07 0.60
CA ASP A 202 -21.93 22.18 1.73
C ASP A 202 -20.45 22.30 2.11
N ASN A 203 -19.58 22.48 1.11
CA ASN A 203 -18.14 22.64 1.31
C ASN A 203 -17.73 24.11 1.37
N ALA A 204 -18.15 24.93 0.41
CA ALA A 204 -17.73 26.33 0.28
C ALA A 204 -18.29 27.24 1.39
N VAL A 205 -19.49 26.92 1.93
CA VAL A 205 -20.12 27.64 3.03
C VAL A 205 -20.02 26.81 4.31
N GLY A 206 -20.62 25.62 4.31
CA GLY A 206 -20.75 24.80 5.51
C GLY A 206 -19.40 24.37 6.09
N ALA A 207 -18.57 23.70 5.30
CA ALA A 207 -17.28 23.23 5.77
C ALA A 207 -16.31 24.38 6.10
N VAL A 208 -16.29 25.45 5.30
CA VAL A 208 -15.50 26.65 5.57
C VAL A 208 -15.96 27.33 6.86
N PHE A 209 -17.26 27.43 7.13
CA PHE A 209 -17.80 27.98 8.38
C PHE A 209 -17.26 27.25 9.61
N VAL A 210 -17.40 25.93 9.65
CA VAL A 210 -16.91 25.10 10.76
C VAL A 210 -15.39 25.21 10.87
N SER A 211 -14.69 25.17 9.74
CA SER A 211 -13.23 25.27 9.70
C SER A 211 -12.74 26.62 10.22
N LEU A 212 -13.36 27.74 9.83
CA LEU A 212 -12.98 29.08 10.28
C LEU A 212 -13.14 29.24 11.79
N ILE A 213 -14.23 28.74 12.37
CA ILE A 213 -14.44 28.77 13.82
C ILE A 213 -13.40 27.88 14.52
N ALA A 214 -13.23 26.64 14.08
CA ALA A 214 -12.30 25.72 14.72
C ALA A 214 -10.85 26.22 14.62
N LEU A 215 -10.43 26.70 13.44
CA LEU A 215 -9.07 27.20 13.19
C LEU A 215 -8.80 28.52 13.90
N SER A 216 -9.78 29.42 14.01
CA SER A 216 -9.60 30.69 14.74
C SER A 216 -9.35 30.44 16.22
N TRP A 217 -10.13 29.57 16.85
CA TRP A 217 -9.92 29.21 18.25
C TRP A 217 -8.66 28.39 18.49
N THR A 218 -8.24 27.56 17.55
CA THR A 218 -7.06 26.69 17.75
C THR A 218 -5.73 27.35 17.40
N LEU A 219 -5.69 28.18 16.36
CA LEU A 219 -4.46 28.81 15.85
C LEU A 219 -4.31 30.29 16.24
N ALA A 220 -5.39 31.01 16.56
CA ALA A 220 -5.32 32.41 17.02
C ALA A 220 -5.26 32.55 18.55
N THR A 221 -5.43 31.44 19.29
CA THR A 221 -5.25 31.40 20.75
C THR A 221 -4.01 30.59 21.13
N PRO A 222 -3.55 30.65 22.39
CA PRO A 222 -2.43 29.84 22.88
C PRO A 222 -2.69 28.32 22.93
N MET A 223 -3.86 27.85 22.48
CA MET A 223 -4.29 26.45 22.61
C MET A 223 -3.31 25.47 21.96
N GLN A 224 -2.85 25.75 20.74
CA GLN A 224 -1.86 24.89 20.07
C GLN A 224 -0.54 24.80 20.84
N ASP A 225 -0.04 25.93 21.34
CA ASP A 225 1.25 26.01 22.02
C ASP A 225 1.16 25.33 23.38
N PHE A 226 0.05 25.51 24.08
CA PHE A 226 -0.26 24.81 25.32
C PHE A 226 -0.29 23.30 25.09
N PHE A 227 -1.01 22.83 24.07
CA PHE A 227 -1.11 21.42 23.75
C PHE A 227 0.25 20.82 23.39
N VAL A 228 0.98 21.44 22.46
CA VAL A 228 2.30 20.99 22.01
C VAL A 228 3.28 20.92 23.19
N ARG A 229 3.31 21.94 24.07
CA ARG A 229 4.17 21.92 25.28
C ARG A 229 3.84 20.78 26.24
N ARG A 230 2.57 20.38 26.36
CA ARG A 230 2.15 19.27 27.23
C ARG A 230 2.40 17.89 26.60
N VAL A 231 2.25 17.77 25.29
CA VAL A 231 2.38 16.50 24.57
C VAL A 231 3.83 16.19 24.16
N LYS A 232 4.66 17.21 23.86
CA LYS A 232 6.07 17.04 23.47
C LYS A 232 6.86 16.19 24.49
N PRO A 233 6.78 16.38 25.82
CA PRO A 233 7.46 15.53 26.79
C PRO A 233 7.02 14.06 26.74
N LEU A 234 5.73 13.79 26.48
CA LEU A 234 5.19 12.43 26.35
C LEU A 234 5.74 11.76 25.08
N ILE A 235 5.77 12.48 23.96
CA ILE A 235 6.37 12.01 22.71
C ILE A 235 7.86 11.76 22.90
N ARG A 236 8.60 12.66 23.55
CA ARG A 236 10.01 12.48 23.86
C ARG A 236 10.26 11.24 24.73
N LYS A 237 9.44 11.03 25.76
CA LYS A 237 9.51 9.83 26.62
C LYS A 237 9.22 8.56 25.82
N SER A 238 8.19 8.57 24.98
CA SER A 238 7.84 7.46 24.10
C SER A 238 8.97 7.13 23.12
N ASN A 239 9.51 8.15 22.44
CA ASN A 239 10.65 8.01 21.53
C ASN A 239 11.90 7.49 22.24
N ALA A 240 12.16 7.91 23.49
CA ALA A 240 13.27 7.40 24.28
C ALA A 240 13.09 5.93 24.69
N VAL A 241 11.86 5.49 25.01
CA VAL A 241 11.54 4.08 25.27
C VAL A 241 11.69 3.25 24.00
N ALA A 242 11.13 3.72 22.88
CA ALA A 242 11.27 3.07 21.59
C ALA A 242 12.74 2.94 21.17
N GLU A 243 13.54 4.01 21.32
CA GLU A 243 14.97 3.97 21.04
C GLU A 243 15.71 3.00 21.96
N ARG A 244 15.40 2.94 23.26
CA ARG A 244 16.01 1.95 24.16
C ARG A 244 15.70 0.52 23.73
N LEU A 245 14.46 0.25 23.32
CA LEU A 245 14.06 -1.05 22.78
C LEU A 245 14.78 -1.35 21.47
N LEU A 246 14.85 -0.39 20.56
CA LEU A 246 15.55 -0.57 19.28
C LEU A 246 17.06 -0.75 19.47
N VAL A 247 17.68 -0.05 20.43
CA VAL A 247 19.08 -0.26 20.79
C VAL A 247 19.30 -1.68 21.31
N PHE A 248 18.40 -2.17 22.16
CA PHE A 248 18.41 -3.54 22.66
C PHE A 248 18.35 -4.58 21.52
N PHE A 249 17.63 -4.28 20.43
CA PHE A 249 17.59 -5.11 19.22
C PHE A 249 18.81 -4.93 18.29
N SER A 250 19.38 -3.73 18.22
CA SER A 250 20.49 -3.40 17.31
C SER A 250 21.88 -3.84 17.80
N GLY A 251 22.03 -4.07 19.10
CA GLY A 251 23.33 -4.22 19.76
C GLY A 251 24.15 -2.93 19.91
N SER A 252 24.02 -1.93 19.02
CA SER A 252 24.73 -0.65 19.11
C SER A 252 23.96 0.54 18.51
N ARG A 253 24.18 1.74 19.06
CA ARG A 253 23.53 2.97 18.57
C ARG A 253 23.95 3.38 17.16
N GLU A 254 25.20 3.14 16.78
CA GLU A 254 25.70 3.48 15.44
C GLU A 254 25.03 2.63 14.37
N HIS A 255 24.93 1.31 14.60
CA HIS A 255 24.22 0.40 13.71
C HIS A 255 22.72 0.76 13.62
N LEU A 256 22.11 1.13 14.76
CA LEU A 256 20.71 1.54 14.78
C LEU A 256 20.42 2.77 13.89
N ALA A 257 21.30 3.77 13.88
CA ALA A 257 21.08 4.99 13.11
C ALA A 257 21.03 4.72 11.60
N VAL A 258 21.91 3.85 11.11
CA VAL A 258 21.94 3.42 9.70
C VAL A 258 20.67 2.63 9.36
N GLU A 259 20.31 1.64 10.19
CA GLU A 259 19.14 0.80 9.96
C GLU A 259 17.81 1.58 9.97
N ILE A 260 17.65 2.54 10.88
CA ILE A 260 16.45 3.40 10.90
C ILE A 260 16.36 4.25 9.63
N ALA A 261 17.49 4.76 9.13
CA ALA A 261 17.51 5.55 7.90
C ALA A 261 17.10 4.71 6.67
N ASP A 262 17.46 3.44 6.65
CA ASP A 262 17.11 2.52 5.57
C ASP A 262 15.75 1.81 5.75
N ALA A 263 15.14 1.88 6.94
CA ALA A 263 13.85 1.25 7.23
C ALA A 263 12.72 1.60 6.22
N PRO A 264 12.54 2.85 5.76
CA PRO A 264 11.55 3.16 4.72
C PRO A 264 11.84 2.45 3.40
N ARG A 265 13.12 2.29 3.04
CA ARG A 265 13.53 1.56 1.85
C ARG A 265 13.24 0.07 2.01
N HIS A 266 13.50 -0.50 3.19
CA HIS A 266 13.15 -1.89 3.50
C HIS A 266 11.64 -2.13 3.47
N ALA A 267 10.83 -1.21 4.00
CA ALA A 267 9.38 -1.27 3.92
C ALA A 267 8.88 -1.17 2.47
N LEU A 268 9.46 -0.28 1.64
CA LEU A 268 9.11 -0.21 0.22
C LEU A 268 9.48 -1.50 -0.52
N LYS A 269 10.65 -2.06 -0.24
CA LYS A 269 11.06 -3.35 -0.81
C LYS A 269 10.13 -4.49 -0.38
N GLY A 270 9.69 -4.46 0.88
CA GLY A 270 8.69 -5.37 1.42
C GLY A 270 7.33 -5.19 0.73
N PHE A 271 6.93 -3.96 0.45
CA PHE A 271 5.71 -3.67 -0.29
C PHE A 271 5.76 -4.28 -1.71
N CYS A 272 6.85 -4.08 -2.43
CA CYS A 272 7.03 -4.73 -3.74
C CYS A 272 6.98 -6.27 -3.62
N MET A 273 7.63 -6.84 -2.60
CA MET A 273 7.61 -8.28 -2.34
C MET A 273 6.21 -8.80 -2.05
N GLY A 274 5.44 -8.14 -1.19
CA GLY A 274 4.06 -8.50 -0.90
C GLY A 274 3.13 -8.29 -2.10
N SER A 275 3.41 -7.32 -2.97
CA SER A 275 2.66 -7.12 -4.22
C SER A 275 2.82 -8.31 -5.16
N ALA A 276 4.04 -8.85 -5.26
CA ALA A 276 4.36 -10.04 -6.04
C ALA A 276 3.65 -11.28 -5.49
N ASP A 277 3.65 -11.50 -4.16
CA ASP A 277 3.05 -12.68 -3.54
C ASP A 277 1.52 -12.79 -3.71
N ILE A 278 0.83 -11.70 -4.07
CA ILE A 278 -0.62 -11.73 -4.33
C ILE A 278 -0.94 -12.38 -5.67
N ILE A 279 0.01 -12.40 -6.61
CA ILE A 279 -0.23 -12.87 -7.98
C ILE A 279 0.23 -14.32 -8.10
N PRO A 280 -0.67 -15.24 -8.47
CA PRO A 280 -0.31 -16.62 -8.72
C PRO A 280 0.80 -16.71 -9.79
N GLY A 281 1.86 -17.46 -9.48
CA GLY A 281 3.02 -17.62 -10.36
C GLY A 281 4.15 -16.61 -10.16
N VAL A 282 3.91 -15.49 -9.45
CA VAL A 282 4.97 -14.53 -9.08
C VAL A 282 5.38 -14.80 -7.62
N SER A 283 6.67 -15.01 -7.38
CA SER A 283 7.20 -15.26 -6.01
C SER A 283 7.85 -14.00 -5.43
N GLY A 284 7.55 -13.67 -4.18
CA GLY A 284 8.20 -12.60 -3.43
C GLY A 284 9.71 -12.79 -3.30
N GLY A 285 10.22 -14.02 -3.32
CA GLY A 285 11.66 -14.32 -3.40
C GLY A 285 12.30 -13.75 -4.66
N THR A 286 11.56 -13.73 -5.78
CA THR A 286 11.96 -13.08 -7.03
C THR A 286 12.13 -11.59 -6.83
N MET A 287 11.14 -10.95 -6.21
CA MET A 287 11.20 -9.51 -5.95
C MET A 287 12.34 -9.17 -4.98
N ALA A 288 12.61 -10.01 -3.99
CA ALA A 288 13.75 -9.86 -3.10
C ALA A 288 15.10 -9.94 -3.84
N LEU A 289 15.22 -10.81 -4.86
CA LEU A 289 16.40 -10.91 -5.72
C LEU A 289 16.57 -9.64 -6.56
N ILE A 290 15.50 -9.21 -7.23
CA ILE A 290 15.48 -8.01 -8.08
C ILE A 290 15.87 -6.76 -7.27
N LEU A 291 15.38 -6.66 -6.04
CA LEU A 291 15.64 -5.51 -5.15
C LEU A 291 16.98 -5.61 -4.39
N GLY A 292 17.78 -6.65 -4.68
CA GLY A 292 19.11 -6.87 -4.10
C GLY A 292 19.10 -7.15 -2.60
N ILE A 293 17.99 -7.64 -2.05
CA ILE A 293 17.87 -7.96 -0.61
C ILE A 293 17.80 -9.46 -0.32
N TYR A 294 17.78 -10.29 -1.35
CA TYR A 294 17.62 -11.74 -1.24
C TYR A 294 18.62 -12.39 -0.29
N GLU A 295 19.92 -12.12 -0.44
CA GLU A 295 20.94 -12.72 0.42
C GLU A 295 20.86 -12.23 1.87
N ARG A 296 20.49 -10.97 2.08
CA ARG A 296 20.28 -10.41 3.42
C ARG A 296 19.07 -11.07 4.08
N LEU A 297 17.97 -11.22 3.33
CA LEU A 297 16.76 -11.93 3.78
C LEU A 297 17.06 -13.37 4.17
N LEU A 298 17.76 -14.13 3.33
CA LEU A 298 18.11 -15.51 3.67
C LEU A 298 19.01 -15.61 4.91
N ARG A 299 19.99 -14.70 5.06
CA ARG A 299 20.83 -14.64 6.26
C ARG A 299 20.04 -14.28 7.52
N ALA A 300 19.10 -13.33 7.40
CA ALA A 300 18.22 -12.91 8.50
C ALA A 300 17.24 -14.01 8.91
N ILE A 301 16.71 -14.79 7.97
CA ILE A 301 15.89 -15.98 8.28
C ILE A 301 16.75 -17.05 8.94
N ARG A 302 17.97 -17.26 8.44
CA ARG A 302 18.90 -18.25 8.99
C ARG A 302 19.37 -17.91 10.42
N SER A 303 19.36 -16.64 10.83
CA SER A 303 19.83 -16.22 12.16
C SER A 303 18.95 -16.78 13.29
N PHE A 304 17.71 -17.17 12.99
CA PHE A 304 16.87 -17.97 13.88
C PHE A 304 17.35 -19.42 13.91
N ASP A 305 18.51 -19.64 14.54
CA ASP A 305 19.15 -20.93 14.62
C ASP A 305 19.03 -21.57 16.03
N ARG A 306 19.80 -22.63 16.26
CA ARG A 306 19.85 -23.31 17.56
C ARG A 306 20.39 -22.38 18.66
N SER A 307 21.36 -21.51 18.36
CA SER A 307 21.92 -20.57 19.33
C SER A 307 20.86 -19.54 19.76
N TRP A 308 20.04 -19.07 18.82
CA TRP A 308 18.90 -18.21 19.14
C TRP A 308 17.96 -18.88 20.15
N ILE A 309 17.54 -20.13 19.89
CA ILE A 309 16.67 -20.90 20.78
C ILE A 309 17.31 -21.09 22.17
N GLU A 310 18.59 -21.47 22.23
CA GLU A 310 19.33 -21.63 23.48
C GLU A 310 19.41 -20.33 24.29
N ASN A 311 19.63 -19.19 23.63
CA ASN A 311 19.66 -17.88 24.29
C ASN A 311 18.28 -17.47 24.83
N ILE A 312 17.19 -17.80 24.13
CA ILE A 312 15.82 -17.59 24.62
C ILE A 312 15.56 -18.44 25.88
N PHE A 313 15.85 -19.74 25.85
CA PHE A 313 15.65 -20.63 27.00
C PHE A 313 16.52 -20.28 28.21
N ARG A 314 17.71 -19.71 27.99
CA ARG A 314 18.60 -19.21 29.05
C ARG A 314 18.25 -17.79 29.51
N PHE A 315 17.11 -17.22 29.09
CA PHE A 315 16.67 -15.85 29.39
C PHE A 315 17.69 -14.76 28.98
N ARG A 316 18.60 -15.05 28.04
CA ARG A 316 19.57 -14.11 27.48
C ARG A 316 18.95 -13.38 26.28
N LEU A 317 17.84 -12.70 26.52
CA LEU A 317 17.02 -12.09 25.47
C LEU A 317 17.79 -11.07 24.62
N HIS A 318 18.66 -10.26 25.23
CA HIS A 318 19.50 -9.30 24.49
C HIS A 318 20.39 -10.01 23.46
N ALA A 319 21.07 -11.09 23.86
CA ALA A 319 21.94 -11.84 22.98
C ALA A 319 21.14 -12.57 21.88
N ALA A 320 19.95 -13.09 22.20
CA ALA A 320 19.07 -13.73 21.23
C ALA A 320 18.64 -12.73 20.15
N PHE A 321 18.13 -11.57 20.54
CA PHE A 321 17.55 -10.65 19.57
C PHE A 321 18.57 -9.77 18.84
N ALA A 322 19.70 -9.44 19.47
CA ALA A 322 20.80 -8.74 18.80
C ALA A 322 21.51 -9.60 17.74
N ALA A 323 21.38 -10.93 17.83
CA ALA A 323 21.90 -11.84 16.80
C ALA A 323 21.03 -11.88 15.52
N ASN A 324 19.82 -11.33 15.58
CA ASN A 324 18.87 -11.34 14.46
C ASN A 324 18.81 -9.97 13.79
N ASP A 325 18.68 -9.96 12.47
CA ASP A 325 18.51 -8.74 11.68
C ASP A 325 17.05 -8.24 11.72
N LEU A 326 16.52 -8.02 12.92
CA LEU A 326 15.12 -7.61 13.12
C LEU A 326 14.82 -6.22 12.60
N LEU A 327 15.82 -5.33 12.60
CA LEU A 327 15.69 -3.97 12.06
C LEU A 327 15.53 -3.96 10.54
N PHE A 328 15.94 -5.04 9.86
CA PHE A 328 15.61 -5.30 8.47
C PHE A 328 14.27 -6.03 8.32
N LEU A 329 14.06 -7.11 9.08
CA LEU A 329 12.89 -7.98 8.93
C LEU A 329 11.58 -7.28 9.27
N VAL A 330 11.55 -6.45 10.33
CA VAL A 330 10.30 -5.80 10.77
C VAL A 330 9.80 -4.78 9.74
N PRO A 331 10.60 -3.81 9.25
CA PRO A 331 10.15 -2.93 8.18
C PRO A 331 9.77 -3.68 6.91
N LEU A 332 10.53 -4.73 6.53
CA LEU A 332 10.18 -5.56 5.38
C LEU A 332 8.81 -6.22 5.54
N ALA A 333 8.54 -6.82 6.70
CA ALA A 333 7.25 -7.44 7.02
C ALA A 333 6.11 -6.42 7.04
N VAL A 334 6.34 -5.22 7.60
CA VAL A 334 5.38 -4.11 7.55
C VAL A 334 5.06 -3.74 6.10
N GLY A 335 6.07 -3.70 5.24
CA GLY A 335 5.90 -3.50 3.79
C GLY A 335 5.02 -4.56 3.14
N ILE A 336 5.31 -5.85 3.39
CA ILE A 336 4.55 -6.99 2.84
C ILE A 336 3.09 -6.91 3.29
N LEU A 337 2.85 -6.66 4.58
CA LEU A 337 1.50 -6.51 5.13
C LEU A 337 0.78 -5.28 4.55
N ALA A 338 1.50 -4.17 4.36
CA ALA A 338 0.95 -2.96 3.75
C ALA A 338 0.54 -3.22 2.29
N ALA A 339 1.32 -3.98 1.52
CA ALA A 339 0.95 -4.39 0.16
C ALA A 339 -0.30 -5.27 0.17
N LEU A 340 -0.34 -6.27 1.05
CA LEU A 340 -1.52 -7.13 1.19
C LEU A 340 -2.76 -6.33 1.53
N LEU A 341 -2.68 -5.39 2.48
CA LEU A 341 -3.81 -4.51 2.82
C LEU A 341 -4.18 -3.57 1.67
N PHE A 342 -3.20 -2.97 0.99
CA PHE A 342 -3.44 -2.07 -0.13
C PHE A 342 -4.15 -2.79 -1.30
N PHE A 343 -3.66 -3.96 -1.70
CA PHE A 343 -4.21 -4.73 -2.82
C PHE A 343 -5.44 -5.58 -2.47
N THR A 344 -5.82 -5.65 -1.20
CA THR A 344 -7.10 -6.27 -0.78
C THR A 344 -8.17 -5.23 -0.45
N ARG A 345 -7.79 -4.08 0.09
CA ARG A 345 -8.73 -3.05 0.57
C ARG A 345 -8.80 -1.80 -0.29
N VAL A 346 -7.75 -1.45 -1.03
CA VAL A 346 -7.71 -0.22 -1.85
C VAL A 346 -7.88 -0.55 -3.33
N VAL A 347 -6.93 -1.29 -3.89
CA VAL A 347 -6.96 -1.77 -5.28
C VAL A 347 -7.28 -3.26 -5.24
N PRO A 348 -8.51 -3.73 -5.53
CA PRO A 348 -8.89 -5.13 -5.32
C PRO A 348 -8.26 -6.04 -6.39
N LEU A 349 -6.95 -6.22 -6.30
CA LEU A 349 -6.16 -6.99 -7.26
C LEU A 349 -6.62 -8.45 -7.40
N PRO A 350 -7.08 -9.15 -6.33
CA PRO A 350 -7.68 -10.47 -6.48
C PRO A 350 -8.90 -10.49 -7.41
N ILE A 351 -9.69 -9.41 -7.47
CA ILE A 351 -10.83 -9.30 -8.41
C ILE A 351 -10.29 -9.02 -9.81
N LEU A 352 -9.34 -8.09 -9.95
CA LEU A 352 -8.75 -7.73 -11.24
C LEU A 352 -8.03 -8.89 -11.94
N ILE A 353 -7.41 -9.80 -11.17
CA ILE A 353 -6.80 -11.03 -11.72
C ILE A 353 -7.85 -11.94 -12.34
N VAL A 354 -9.08 -11.95 -11.83
CA VAL A 354 -10.17 -12.79 -12.35
C VAL A 354 -10.90 -12.09 -13.49
N THR A 355 -11.17 -10.78 -13.39
CA THR A 355 -11.95 -10.03 -14.39
C THR A 355 -11.13 -9.53 -15.57
N HIS A 356 -9.86 -9.17 -15.35
CA HIS A 356 -8.93 -8.68 -16.38
C HIS A 356 -7.55 -9.35 -16.33
N PRO A 357 -7.51 -10.69 -16.35
CA PRO A 357 -6.27 -11.43 -16.16
C PRO A 357 -5.16 -11.05 -17.15
N GLU A 358 -5.47 -10.95 -18.44
CA GLU A 358 -4.48 -10.75 -19.51
C GLU A 358 -3.73 -9.42 -19.32
N LEU A 359 -4.41 -8.38 -18.80
CA LEU A 359 -3.81 -7.08 -18.53
C LEU A 359 -2.89 -7.13 -17.31
N ILE A 360 -3.33 -7.78 -16.23
CA ILE A 360 -2.56 -7.89 -14.99
C ILE A 360 -1.33 -8.78 -15.21
N TYR A 361 -1.51 -9.99 -15.74
CA TYR A 361 -0.38 -10.86 -16.07
C TYR A 361 0.55 -10.21 -17.10
N GLY A 362 0.02 -9.46 -18.07
CA GLY A 362 0.83 -8.70 -19.03
C GLY A 362 1.74 -7.68 -18.33
N LEU A 363 1.19 -6.87 -17.43
CA LEU A 363 1.98 -5.91 -16.63
C LEU A 363 3.12 -6.59 -15.88
N PHE A 364 2.82 -7.67 -15.14
CA PHE A 364 3.79 -8.39 -14.33
C PHE A 364 4.82 -9.14 -15.17
N PHE A 365 4.43 -9.70 -16.30
CA PHE A 365 5.34 -10.27 -17.27
C PHE A 365 6.37 -9.22 -17.73
N GLY A 366 5.91 -8.02 -18.11
CA GLY A 366 6.76 -6.90 -18.47
C GLY A 366 7.75 -6.49 -17.36
N LEU A 367 7.27 -6.40 -16.11
CA LEU A 367 8.09 -6.09 -14.93
C LEU A 367 9.22 -7.13 -14.73
N ILE A 368 8.89 -8.42 -14.84
CA ILE A 368 9.85 -9.51 -14.62
C ILE A 368 10.84 -9.59 -15.78
N VAL A 369 10.41 -9.43 -17.03
CA VAL A 369 11.30 -9.39 -18.19
C VAL A 369 12.32 -8.27 -18.07
N ALA A 370 11.90 -7.04 -17.73
CA ALA A 370 12.83 -5.93 -17.50
C ALA A 370 13.84 -6.26 -16.39
N SER A 371 13.36 -6.90 -15.32
CA SER A 371 14.21 -7.29 -14.21
C SER A 371 15.22 -8.37 -14.58
N VAL A 372 14.82 -9.36 -15.37
CA VAL A 372 15.71 -10.38 -15.95
C VAL A 372 16.79 -9.72 -16.80
N VAL A 373 16.43 -8.77 -17.66
CA VAL A 373 17.38 -8.04 -18.51
C VAL A 373 18.43 -7.30 -17.65
N ILE A 374 17.98 -6.61 -16.60
CA ILE A 374 18.89 -5.91 -15.66
C ILE A 374 19.81 -6.91 -14.95
N LEU A 375 19.24 -7.97 -14.36
CA LEU A 375 20.00 -8.96 -13.59
C LEU A 375 21.01 -9.73 -14.45
N MET A 376 20.66 -10.04 -15.70
CA MET A 376 21.60 -10.66 -16.63
C MET A 376 22.71 -9.67 -17.00
N GLY A 377 22.42 -8.37 -17.17
CA GLY A 377 23.43 -7.35 -17.44
C GLY A 377 24.53 -7.21 -16.36
N GLU A 378 24.31 -7.68 -15.13
CA GLU A 378 25.30 -7.66 -14.05
C GLU A 378 26.38 -8.76 -14.16
N VAL A 379 26.24 -9.72 -15.07
CA VAL A 379 27.22 -10.80 -15.26
C VAL A 379 28.40 -10.29 -16.09
N GLU A 380 29.59 -10.23 -15.50
CA GLU A 380 30.78 -9.63 -16.13
C GLU A 380 31.23 -10.34 -17.42
N LYS A 381 31.13 -11.68 -17.49
CA LYS A 381 31.53 -12.49 -18.65
C LYS A 381 30.64 -13.71 -18.86
N TYR A 382 30.17 -13.89 -20.09
CA TYR A 382 29.46 -15.10 -20.51
C TYR A 382 30.41 -16.09 -21.18
N GLY A 383 30.92 -17.05 -20.41
CA GLY A 383 31.60 -18.23 -20.95
C GLY A 383 30.63 -19.38 -21.22
N ALA A 384 31.09 -20.41 -21.94
CA ALA A 384 30.28 -21.60 -22.24
C ALA A 384 29.72 -22.28 -20.98
N ARG A 385 30.51 -22.29 -19.89
CA ARG A 385 30.07 -22.83 -18.59
C ARG A 385 28.92 -22.02 -17.98
N GLN A 386 28.99 -20.70 -18.02
CA GLN A 386 27.96 -19.80 -17.47
C GLN A 386 26.66 -19.95 -18.26
N ILE A 387 26.75 -20.01 -19.59
CA ILE A 387 25.59 -20.24 -20.48
C ILE A 387 24.96 -21.60 -20.18
N LEU A 388 25.76 -22.66 -20.03
CA LEU A 388 25.25 -23.99 -19.69
C LEU A 388 24.51 -24.00 -18.34
N ILE A 389 25.07 -23.35 -17.31
CA ILE A 389 24.42 -23.26 -15.99
C ILE A 389 23.09 -22.49 -16.09
N ALA A 390 23.07 -21.35 -16.78
CA ALA A 390 21.86 -20.57 -16.97
C ALA A 390 20.80 -21.38 -17.75
N LEU A 391 21.20 -22.07 -18.82
CA LEU A 391 20.32 -22.93 -19.62
C LEU A 391 19.76 -24.09 -18.78
N CYS A 392 20.58 -24.75 -17.96
CA CYS A 392 20.10 -25.76 -17.01
C CYS A 392 19.04 -25.17 -16.06
N GLY A 393 19.23 -23.94 -15.58
CA GLY A 393 18.25 -23.23 -14.78
C GLY A 393 16.95 -22.97 -15.54
N VAL A 394 17.03 -22.51 -16.79
CA VAL A 394 15.85 -22.30 -17.66
C VAL A 394 15.08 -23.59 -17.84
N LEU A 395 15.77 -24.68 -18.20
CA LEU A 395 15.15 -25.98 -18.41
C LEU A 395 14.52 -26.51 -17.12
N LEU A 396 15.17 -26.35 -15.97
CA LEU A 396 14.63 -26.75 -14.68
C LEU A 396 13.39 -25.93 -14.31
N GLY A 397 13.44 -24.60 -14.45
CA GLY A 397 12.31 -23.72 -14.20
C GLY A 397 11.13 -24.05 -15.10
N PHE A 398 11.38 -24.21 -16.40
CA PHE A 398 10.39 -24.59 -17.40
C PHE A 398 9.78 -25.97 -17.11
N ALA A 399 10.59 -26.97 -16.74
CA ALA A 399 10.10 -28.29 -16.38
C ALA A 399 9.18 -28.24 -15.16
N ILE A 400 9.56 -27.51 -14.11
CA ILE A 400 8.76 -27.39 -12.88
C ILE A 400 7.40 -26.74 -13.16
N VAL A 401 7.35 -25.69 -13.99
CA VAL A 401 6.09 -24.99 -14.27
C VAL A 401 5.12 -25.75 -15.17
N ASN A 402 5.61 -26.74 -15.91
CA ASN A 402 4.78 -27.61 -16.77
C ASN A 402 4.45 -28.96 -16.12
N LEU A 403 4.78 -29.16 -14.83
CA LEU A 403 4.36 -30.36 -14.11
C LEU A 403 2.84 -30.37 -13.97
N VAL A 404 2.20 -31.42 -14.48
CA VAL A 404 0.75 -31.63 -14.36
C VAL A 404 0.39 -31.92 -12.90
N PRO A 405 -0.75 -31.40 -12.40
CA PRO A 405 -1.22 -31.74 -11.07
C PRO A 405 -1.37 -33.25 -10.88
N VAL A 406 -0.81 -33.78 -9.79
CA VAL A 406 -0.89 -35.20 -9.45
C VAL A 406 -1.89 -35.40 -8.32
N GLU A 407 -2.71 -36.43 -8.40
CA GLU A 407 -3.49 -36.88 -7.25
C GLU A 407 -2.55 -37.47 -6.18
N THR A 408 -2.55 -36.85 -5.01
CA THR A 408 -1.60 -37.19 -3.96
C THR A 408 -2.30 -37.65 -2.67
N PRO A 409 -1.64 -38.44 -1.81
CA PRO A 409 -2.21 -38.86 -0.54
C PRO A 409 -2.50 -37.67 0.41
N THR A 410 -3.56 -37.76 1.22
CA THR A 410 -3.87 -36.80 2.30
C THR A 410 -3.26 -37.17 3.65
N ALA A 411 -2.36 -38.16 3.67
CA ALA A 411 -1.67 -38.60 4.88
C ALA A 411 -0.78 -37.48 5.47
N ALA A 412 -0.65 -37.46 6.80
CA ALA A 412 0.10 -36.41 7.51
C ALA A 412 1.57 -36.28 7.06
N TRP A 413 2.23 -37.40 6.74
CA TRP A 413 3.61 -37.37 6.22
C TRP A 413 3.73 -36.69 4.87
N PHE A 414 2.70 -36.82 4.01
CA PHE A 414 2.67 -36.18 2.71
C PHE A 414 2.36 -34.69 2.85
N ILE A 415 1.44 -34.32 3.76
CA ILE A 415 1.17 -32.92 4.10
C ILE A 415 2.42 -32.23 4.66
N PHE A 416 3.18 -32.92 5.49
CA PHE A 416 4.49 -32.45 5.96
C PHE A 416 5.43 -32.19 4.78
N LEU A 417 5.53 -33.14 3.83
CA LEU A 417 6.34 -32.96 2.62
C LEU A 417 5.85 -31.77 1.78
N CYS A 418 4.54 -31.59 1.63
CA CYS A 418 3.97 -30.42 0.95
C CYS A 418 4.41 -29.12 1.61
N GLY A 419 4.36 -29.02 2.94
CA GLY A 419 4.85 -27.85 3.67
C GLY A 419 6.34 -27.62 3.44
N PHE A 420 7.14 -28.68 3.51
CA PHE A 420 8.58 -28.63 3.28
C PHE A 420 8.95 -28.13 1.88
N VAL A 421 8.32 -28.67 0.83
CA VAL A 421 8.64 -28.30 -0.55
C VAL A 421 8.06 -26.92 -0.89
N ALA A 422 6.85 -26.60 -0.44
CA ALA A 422 6.20 -25.31 -0.73
C ALA A 422 6.99 -24.13 -0.17
N ILE A 423 7.48 -24.20 1.07
CA ILE A 423 8.31 -23.13 1.64
C ILE A 423 9.70 -23.06 0.98
N SER A 424 10.26 -24.23 0.60
CA SER A 424 11.55 -24.29 -0.09
C SER A 424 11.45 -23.62 -1.46
N ALA A 425 10.36 -23.88 -2.18
CA ALA A 425 10.04 -23.20 -3.42
C ALA A 425 9.82 -21.70 -3.22
N MET A 426 9.10 -21.29 -2.17
CA MET A 426 8.89 -19.87 -1.84
C MET A 426 10.21 -19.11 -1.60
N LEU A 427 11.22 -19.79 -1.05
CA LEU A 427 12.57 -19.21 -0.89
C LEU A 427 13.36 -19.14 -2.20
N LEU A 428 13.02 -19.91 -3.24
CA LEU A 428 13.70 -19.91 -4.52
C LEU A 428 13.05 -18.90 -5.48
N PRO A 429 13.79 -17.90 -6.00
CA PRO A 429 13.26 -16.98 -7.00
C PRO A 429 12.74 -17.71 -8.23
N GLY A 430 11.63 -17.23 -8.79
CA GLY A 430 10.96 -17.81 -9.95
C GLY A 430 9.94 -18.91 -9.64
N ILE A 431 9.90 -19.48 -8.43
CA ILE A 431 8.94 -20.55 -8.09
C ILE A 431 8.05 -20.11 -6.94
N SER A 432 6.73 -20.19 -7.13
CA SER A 432 5.76 -19.84 -6.08
C SER A 432 5.40 -21.06 -5.24
N GLY A 433 5.43 -20.92 -3.91
CA GLY A 433 5.06 -22.01 -3.00
C GLY A 433 3.59 -22.43 -3.10
N SER A 434 2.68 -21.49 -3.37
CA SER A 434 1.27 -21.79 -3.62
C SER A 434 1.06 -22.56 -4.92
N PHE A 435 1.87 -22.27 -5.95
CA PHE A 435 1.85 -22.99 -7.22
C PHE A 435 2.33 -24.45 -7.07
N ILE A 436 3.39 -24.69 -6.28
CA ILE A 436 3.79 -26.06 -5.93
C ILE A 436 2.65 -26.82 -5.23
N LEU A 437 1.89 -26.17 -4.36
CA LEU A 437 0.74 -26.81 -3.71
C LEU A 437 -0.41 -27.11 -4.69
N LEU A 438 -0.56 -26.33 -5.76
CA LEU A 438 -1.50 -26.62 -6.84
C LEU A 438 -1.05 -27.85 -7.64
N ILE A 439 0.23 -27.93 -8.03
CA ILE A 439 0.80 -29.11 -8.69
C ILE A 439 0.66 -30.37 -7.82
N LEU A 440 0.86 -30.24 -6.51
CA LEU A 440 0.69 -31.37 -5.60
C LEU A 440 -0.78 -31.68 -5.29
N GLY A 441 -1.76 -30.94 -5.83
CA GLY A 441 -3.19 -31.15 -5.56
C GLY A 441 -3.60 -30.91 -4.10
N LYS A 442 -2.81 -30.14 -3.33
CA LYS A 442 -3.03 -29.89 -1.89
C LYS A 442 -3.40 -28.46 -1.53
N TYR A 443 -3.39 -27.54 -2.50
CA TYR A 443 -3.74 -26.14 -2.25
C TYR A 443 -5.15 -26.00 -1.64
N ALA A 444 -6.19 -26.54 -2.29
CA ALA A 444 -7.56 -26.46 -1.78
C ALA A 444 -7.72 -27.17 -0.43
N TYR A 445 -7.10 -28.34 -0.27
CA TYR A 445 -7.11 -29.10 0.98
C TYR A 445 -6.53 -28.32 2.15
N ILE A 446 -5.36 -27.68 1.98
CA ILE A 446 -4.71 -26.87 3.02
C ILE A 446 -5.53 -25.62 3.35
N ILE A 447 -6.07 -24.93 2.34
CA ILE A 447 -6.90 -23.74 2.57
C ILE A 447 -8.20 -24.10 3.32
N ASN A 448 -8.83 -25.23 2.98
CA ASN A 448 -10.00 -25.71 3.71
C ASN A 448 -9.64 -26.07 5.16
N ALA A 449 -8.53 -26.77 5.38
CA ALA A 449 -8.04 -27.10 6.71
C ALA A 449 -7.77 -25.84 7.56
N LEU A 450 -7.18 -24.79 6.99
CA LEU A 450 -7.00 -23.50 7.66
C LEU A 450 -8.34 -22.85 8.00
N GLY A 451 -9.29 -22.85 7.06
CA GLY A 451 -10.61 -22.26 7.26
C GLY A 451 -11.53 -23.03 8.22
N GLU A 452 -11.29 -24.32 8.43
CA GLU A 452 -11.96 -25.17 9.44
C GLU A 452 -11.17 -25.30 10.75
N PHE A 453 -9.99 -24.66 10.84
CA PHE A 453 -9.06 -24.84 11.97
C PHE A 453 -8.72 -26.31 12.26
N ASN A 454 -8.51 -27.13 11.22
CA ASN A 454 -8.07 -28.51 11.37
C ASN A 454 -6.61 -28.55 11.87
N VAL A 455 -6.47 -28.62 13.20
CA VAL A 455 -5.19 -28.53 13.90
C VAL A 455 -4.19 -29.57 13.42
N LEU A 456 -4.63 -30.81 13.15
CA LEU A 456 -3.73 -31.90 12.73
C LEU A 456 -3.07 -31.59 11.38
N VAL A 457 -3.85 -31.14 10.40
CA VAL A 457 -3.34 -30.77 9.07
C VAL A 457 -2.45 -29.52 9.16
N ILE A 458 -2.86 -28.52 9.93
CA ILE A 458 -2.10 -27.28 10.12
C ILE A 458 -0.75 -27.56 10.78
N LEU A 459 -0.71 -28.43 11.80
CA LEU A 459 0.54 -28.81 12.47
C LEU A 459 1.44 -29.65 11.56
N ALA A 460 0.89 -30.63 10.84
CA ALA A 460 1.66 -31.43 9.88
C ALA A 460 2.29 -30.53 8.80
N PHE A 461 1.50 -29.64 8.20
CA PHE A 461 1.96 -28.69 7.19
C PHE A 461 2.98 -27.70 7.77
N GLY A 462 2.67 -27.10 8.92
CA GLY A 462 3.48 -26.10 9.58
C GLY A 462 4.84 -26.63 10.03
N THR A 463 4.89 -27.84 10.59
CA THR A 463 6.17 -28.49 10.95
C THR A 463 7.00 -28.82 9.71
N GLY A 464 6.37 -29.25 8.62
CA GLY A 464 7.01 -29.41 7.31
C GLY A 464 7.62 -28.12 6.80
N ALA A 465 6.84 -27.03 6.81
CA ALA A 465 7.29 -25.70 6.40
C ALA A 465 8.41 -25.15 7.30
N LEU A 466 8.35 -25.32 8.62
CA LEU A 466 9.44 -24.92 9.50
C LEU A 466 10.73 -25.71 9.20
N THR A 467 10.61 -27.02 9.02
CA THR A 467 11.75 -27.89 8.68
C THR A 467 12.36 -27.50 7.33
N GLY A 468 11.52 -27.30 6.31
CA GLY A 468 11.93 -26.85 4.97
C GLY A 468 12.63 -25.50 5.02
N LEU A 469 12.09 -24.53 5.74
CA LEU A 469 12.69 -23.21 5.92
C LEU A 469 14.10 -23.31 6.51
N ILE A 470 14.30 -24.11 7.56
CA ILE A 470 15.61 -24.26 8.22
C ILE A 470 16.61 -24.97 7.30
N VAL A 471 16.24 -26.10 6.71
CA VAL A 471 17.14 -26.90 5.88
C VAL A 471 17.50 -26.15 4.60
N PHE A 472 16.50 -25.62 3.90
CA PHE A 472 16.68 -25.02 2.59
C PHE A 472 17.37 -23.65 2.65
N SER A 473 17.01 -22.79 3.62
CA SER A 473 17.73 -21.51 3.80
C SER A 473 19.22 -21.72 4.06
N ARG A 474 19.60 -22.74 4.84
CA ARG A 474 21.00 -23.10 5.07
C ARG A 474 21.68 -23.63 3.80
N ALA A 475 21.00 -24.48 3.03
CA ALA A 475 21.52 -25.01 1.78
C ALA A 475 21.79 -23.90 0.75
N ILE A 476 20.85 -22.99 0.54
CA ILE A 476 21.03 -21.86 -0.40
C ILE A 476 22.13 -20.92 0.07
N VAL A 477 22.18 -20.57 1.37
CA VAL A 477 23.27 -19.72 1.87
C VAL A 477 24.64 -20.40 1.73
N TRP A 478 24.71 -21.72 1.90
CA TRP A 478 25.94 -22.47 1.64
C TRP A 478 26.33 -22.45 0.16
N LEU A 479 25.38 -22.66 -0.75
CA LEU A 479 25.58 -22.56 -2.20
C LEU A 479 26.04 -21.16 -2.62
N LEU A 480 25.39 -20.10 -2.12
CA LEU A 480 25.77 -18.71 -2.39
C LEU A 480 27.17 -18.36 -1.84
N LYS A 481 27.62 -19.00 -0.76
CA LYS A 481 28.97 -18.80 -0.21
C LYS A 481 30.05 -19.56 -0.99
N ARG A 482 29.77 -20.79 -1.45
CA ARG A 482 30.76 -21.66 -2.09
C ARG A 482 30.79 -21.55 -3.61
N TYR A 483 29.63 -21.33 -4.21
CA TYR A 483 29.37 -21.33 -5.66
C TYR A 483 28.53 -20.11 -6.06
N HIS A 484 28.92 -18.92 -5.59
CA HIS A 484 28.15 -17.67 -5.73
C HIS A 484 27.64 -17.42 -7.16
N GLU A 485 28.55 -17.31 -8.13
CA GLU A 485 28.20 -17.04 -9.53
C GLU A 485 27.29 -18.12 -10.13
N ALA A 486 27.64 -19.39 -9.95
CA ALA A 486 26.87 -20.51 -10.48
C ALA A 486 25.46 -20.57 -9.88
N THR A 487 25.33 -20.30 -8.59
CA THR A 487 24.03 -20.29 -7.88
C THR A 487 23.16 -19.14 -8.38
N LEU A 488 23.72 -17.94 -8.50
CA LEU A 488 22.99 -16.78 -9.03
C LEU A 488 22.58 -16.99 -10.50
N LEU A 489 23.45 -17.55 -11.35
CA LEU A 489 23.12 -17.87 -12.73
C LEU A 489 22.03 -18.94 -12.84
N MET A 490 22.09 -19.98 -12.00
CA MET A 490 21.05 -21.00 -11.92
C MET A 490 19.71 -20.39 -11.53
N ILE A 491 19.69 -19.54 -10.49
CA ILE A 491 18.49 -18.84 -10.03
C ILE A 491 17.93 -17.91 -11.12
N LYS A 492 18.78 -17.13 -11.80
CA LYS A 492 18.39 -16.29 -12.93
C LYS A 492 17.81 -17.12 -14.07
N GLY A 493 18.39 -18.29 -14.36
CA GLY A 493 17.86 -19.25 -15.33
C GLY A 493 16.47 -19.77 -14.94
N ILE A 494 16.29 -20.21 -13.70
CA ILE A 494 14.98 -20.68 -13.18
C ILE A 494 13.92 -19.59 -13.33
N LEU A 495 14.26 -18.33 -13.00
CA LEU A 495 13.38 -17.18 -13.19
C LEU A 495 12.99 -16.95 -14.66
N ILE A 496 13.91 -17.14 -15.60
CA ILE A 496 13.60 -17.05 -17.03
C ILE A 496 12.67 -18.18 -17.44
N GLY A 497 12.94 -19.43 -17.02
CA GLY A 497 12.09 -20.57 -17.32
C GLY A 497 10.68 -20.43 -16.75
N SER A 498 10.56 -19.82 -15.56
CA SER A 498 9.27 -19.57 -14.92
C SER A 498 8.45 -18.45 -15.56
N LEU A 499 9.00 -17.61 -16.45
CA LEU A 499 8.21 -16.60 -17.17
C LEU A 499 7.04 -17.23 -17.94
N TRP A 500 7.16 -18.51 -18.31
CA TRP A 500 6.09 -19.26 -18.97
C TRP A 500 4.79 -19.28 -18.17
N ILE A 501 4.84 -19.46 -16.84
CA ILE A 501 3.62 -19.49 -16.00
C ILE A 501 2.97 -18.11 -15.81
N ILE A 502 3.68 -17.04 -16.18
CA ILE A 502 3.22 -15.65 -16.04
C ILE A 502 2.81 -15.07 -17.40
N TRP A 503 2.94 -15.86 -18.47
CA TRP A 503 2.48 -15.48 -19.80
C TRP A 503 1.01 -15.05 -19.76
N PRO A 504 0.62 -13.88 -20.30
CA PRO A 504 -0.70 -13.30 -20.05
C PRO A 504 -1.87 -14.13 -20.59
N PHE A 505 -1.66 -14.83 -21.69
CA PHE A 505 -2.70 -15.61 -22.38
C PHE A 505 -2.69 -17.03 -21.84
N GLN A 506 -3.72 -17.38 -21.07
CA GLN A 506 -3.80 -18.68 -20.39
C GLN A 506 -5.23 -19.20 -20.42
N GLU A 507 -5.37 -20.50 -20.63
CA GLU A 507 -6.58 -21.23 -20.31
C GLU A 507 -6.61 -21.51 -18.81
N ARG A 508 -7.60 -20.95 -18.11
CA ARG A 508 -7.73 -21.06 -16.65
C ARG A 508 -8.85 -22.01 -16.28
N ILE A 509 -8.53 -22.94 -15.38
CA ILE A 509 -9.46 -23.93 -14.85
C ILE A 509 -9.82 -23.51 -13.43
N PHE A 510 -11.10 -23.19 -13.22
CA PHE A 510 -11.63 -22.82 -11.91
C PHE A 510 -12.45 -23.98 -11.31
N GLU A 511 -12.29 -24.23 -10.02
CA GLU A 511 -13.17 -25.12 -9.26
C GLU A 511 -13.90 -24.35 -8.15
N MET A 512 -15.09 -24.82 -7.82
CA MET A 512 -15.90 -24.26 -6.73
C MET A 512 -15.46 -24.81 -5.38
N VAL A 513 -14.80 -23.98 -4.58
CA VAL A 513 -14.38 -24.32 -3.20
C VAL A 513 -15.15 -23.43 -2.23
N ARG A 514 -16.06 -24.03 -1.44
CA ARG A 514 -16.95 -23.32 -0.49
C ARG A 514 -17.81 -22.23 -1.15
N GLY A 515 -18.40 -22.54 -2.30
CA GLY A 515 -19.27 -21.61 -3.03
C GLY A 515 -18.52 -20.43 -3.69
N LYS A 516 -17.19 -20.49 -3.79
CA LYS A 516 -16.36 -19.51 -4.49
C LYS A 516 -15.53 -20.20 -5.56
N GLU A 517 -15.49 -19.63 -6.76
CA GLU A 517 -14.56 -20.05 -7.80
C GLU A 517 -13.13 -19.79 -7.35
N LYS A 518 -12.28 -20.82 -7.45
CA LYS A 518 -10.84 -20.73 -7.19
C LYS A 518 -10.09 -21.28 -8.38
N LEU A 519 -9.02 -20.61 -8.76
CA LEU A 519 -8.11 -21.08 -9.80
C LEU A 519 -7.40 -22.36 -9.32
N VAL A 520 -7.55 -23.45 -10.07
CA VAL A 520 -6.94 -24.75 -9.77
C VAL A 520 -5.91 -25.16 -10.82
N GLY A 521 -6.01 -24.63 -12.04
CA GLY A 521 -5.01 -24.82 -13.09
C GLY A 521 -4.94 -23.64 -14.05
N SER A 522 -3.78 -23.45 -14.67
CA SER A 522 -3.57 -22.44 -15.71
C SER A 522 -2.57 -22.94 -16.75
N ASN A 523 -2.99 -23.04 -18.00
CA ASN A 523 -2.15 -23.48 -19.11
C ASN A 523 -1.86 -22.30 -20.05
N PRO A 524 -0.60 -21.89 -20.21
CA PRO A 524 -0.25 -20.84 -21.17
C PRO A 524 -0.54 -21.26 -22.61
N VAL A 525 -1.17 -20.35 -23.37
CA VAL A 525 -1.52 -20.55 -24.78
C VAL A 525 -1.10 -19.35 -25.62
N TRP A 526 -0.97 -19.55 -26.92
CA TRP A 526 -0.76 -18.44 -27.85
C TRP A 526 -2.11 -17.88 -28.30
N PRO A 527 -2.29 -16.54 -28.37
CA PRO A 527 -3.53 -15.96 -28.85
C PRO A 527 -3.71 -16.27 -30.34
N GLU A 528 -4.88 -16.80 -30.70
CA GLU A 528 -5.20 -17.17 -32.08
C GLU A 528 -5.42 -15.96 -33.00
N ALA A 529 -5.84 -14.82 -32.42
CA ALA A 529 -6.14 -13.60 -33.16
C ALA A 529 -5.67 -12.34 -32.41
N PHE A 530 -5.34 -11.29 -33.16
CA PHE A 530 -4.92 -9.99 -32.60
C PHE A 530 -6.16 -9.13 -32.27
N THR A 531 -6.73 -9.34 -31.09
CA THR A 531 -7.89 -8.59 -30.59
C THR A 531 -7.47 -7.33 -29.81
N ALA A 532 -8.43 -6.48 -29.46
CA ALA A 532 -8.20 -5.33 -28.60
C ALA A 532 -7.62 -5.71 -27.22
N THR A 533 -8.01 -6.87 -26.67
CA THR A 533 -7.48 -7.37 -25.39
C THR A 533 -6.02 -7.78 -25.51
N VAL A 534 -5.63 -8.42 -26.62
CA VAL A 534 -4.23 -8.75 -26.93
C VAL A 534 -3.40 -7.47 -27.06
N ALA A 535 -3.88 -6.48 -27.81
CA ALA A 535 -3.20 -5.19 -27.96
C ALA A 535 -3.03 -4.46 -26.60
N ALA A 536 -4.08 -4.44 -25.77
CA ALA A 536 -4.03 -3.83 -24.44
C ALA A 536 -3.08 -4.59 -23.50
N SER A 537 -3.08 -5.92 -23.52
CA SER A 537 -2.15 -6.75 -22.72
C SER A 537 -0.69 -6.47 -23.12
N LEU A 538 -0.39 -6.40 -24.42
CA LEU A 538 0.94 -6.03 -24.92
C LEU A 538 1.34 -4.61 -24.48
N ALA A 539 0.42 -3.65 -24.51
CA ALA A 539 0.68 -2.29 -24.02
C ALA A 539 1.03 -2.29 -22.51
N PHE A 540 0.33 -3.11 -21.71
CA PHE A 540 0.64 -3.28 -20.28
C PHE A 540 1.98 -3.99 -20.05
N MET A 541 2.34 -4.98 -20.88
CA MET A 541 3.68 -5.59 -20.87
C MET A 541 4.77 -4.55 -21.12
N VAL A 542 4.61 -3.71 -22.14
CA VAL A 542 5.56 -2.63 -22.44
C VAL A 542 5.59 -1.61 -21.30
N ALA A 543 4.44 -1.22 -20.75
CA ALA A 543 4.36 -0.29 -19.63
C ALA A 543 5.11 -0.82 -18.39
N GLY A 544 4.91 -2.10 -18.04
CA GLY A 544 5.64 -2.75 -16.95
C GLY A 544 7.15 -2.77 -17.20
N PHE A 545 7.56 -3.13 -18.42
CA PHE A 545 8.98 -3.15 -18.78
C PHE A 545 9.61 -1.76 -18.67
N VAL A 546 8.98 -0.74 -19.24
CA VAL A 546 9.45 0.65 -19.23
C VAL A 546 9.50 1.20 -17.81
N LEU A 547 8.50 0.91 -16.96
CA LEU A 547 8.46 1.35 -15.58
C LEU A 547 9.71 0.91 -14.81
N VAL A 548 10.08 -0.38 -14.91
CA VAL A 548 11.29 -0.91 -14.24
C VAL A 548 12.56 -0.29 -14.81
N MET A 549 12.66 -0.16 -16.13
CA MET A 549 13.83 0.44 -16.77
C MET A 549 14.02 1.92 -16.40
N VAL A 550 12.94 2.69 -16.27
CA VAL A 550 12.98 4.08 -15.82
C VAL A 550 13.46 4.15 -14.37
N ILE A 551 12.88 3.34 -13.48
CA ILE A 551 13.30 3.27 -12.07
C ILE A 551 14.79 2.91 -11.96
N TYR A 552 15.23 1.91 -12.72
CA TYR A 552 16.62 1.49 -12.75
C TYR A 552 17.55 2.63 -13.17
N ARG A 553 17.26 3.32 -14.28
CA ARG A 553 18.06 4.45 -14.76
C ARG A 553 18.11 5.63 -13.77
N LEU A 554 17.01 5.92 -13.09
CA LEU A 554 16.96 6.96 -12.07
C LEU A 554 17.81 6.57 -10.85
N SER A 555 17.79 5.30 -10.46
CA SER A 555 18.60 4.78 -9.35
C SER A 555 20.09 4.81 -9.65
N THR A 556 20.51 4.41 -10.85
CA THR A 556 21.93 4.41 -11.23
C THR A 556 22.50 5.82 -11.37
N ARG A 557 21.71 6.80 -11.83
CA ARG A 557 22.15 8.20 -11.90
C ARG A 557 22.48 8.80 -10.53
N HIS A 558 21.75 8.43 -9.49
CA HIS A 558 22.01 8.92 -8.13
C HIS A 558 23.25 8.30 -7.49
N ARG A 559 23.67 7.10 -7.92
CA ARG A 559 24.94 6.47 -7.50
C ARG A 559 26.18 7.08 -8.15
N GLY A 560 26.04 7.78 -9.27
CA GLY A 560 27.14 8.47 -9.95
C GLY A 560 27.33 9.94 -9.56
N SER A 561 26.46 10.47 -8.68
CA SER A 561 26.49 11.86 -8.19
C SER A 561 26.86 11.98 -6.69
N MET A 562 27.19 10.86 -6.05
CA MET A 562 27.96 10.79 -4.80
C MET A 562 29.32 10.22 -5.13
#